data_AF-A0A821U520-F1
#
_entry.id   AF-A0A821U520-F1
#
_cell.length_a   1.000
_cell.length_b   1.000
_cell.length_c   1.000
_cell.angle_alpha   90.00
_cell.angle_beta   90.00
_cell.angle_gamma   90.00
#
_symmetry.space_group_name_H-M   'P 1'
#
loop_
_entity.id
_entity.type
_entity.pdbx_description
1 polymer ?
#
loop_
_entity_poly.entity_id
_entity_poly.type
_entity_poly.pdbx_seq_one_letter_code
_entity_poly.pdbx_strand_id
1 'polypeptide(L)' 'PGNLKWSTTGIRIIDNGYGSDPDQLQFLEGLFIEHGTQILYVADVSNNRVQRGSPLADSCSTPCLQGST' A
#
# COMPACT_ATOMS: atom_id res chain seq x y z
N PRO A 1 -27.62 7.47 -11.69
CA PRO A 1 -26.18 7.85 -11.58
C PRO A 1 -25.80 8.02 -10.10
N GLY A 2 -25.10 7.03 -9.54
CA GLY A 2 -24.76 6.99 -8.12
C GLY A 2 -23.79 8.10 -7.73
N ASN A 3 -24.07 8.74 -6.60
CA ASN A 3 -23.28 9.81 -6.01
C ASN A 3 -21.91 9.24 -5.56
N LEU A 4 -20.89 9.32 -6.41
CA LEU A 4 -19.52 8.95 -6.03
C LEU A 4 -19.01 9.99 -5.02
N LYS A 5 -19.19 9.70 -3.73
CA LYS A 5 -18.62 10.48 -2.64
C LYS A 5 -17.16 10.06 -2.45
N TRP A 6 -16.27 10.68 -3.19
CA TRP A 6 -14.84 10.63 -2.85
C TRP A 6 -14.67 11.15 -1.41
N SER A 7 -14.12 10.32 -0.53
CA SER A 7 -13.76 10.72 0.82
C SER A 7 -12.53 11.63 0.74
N THR A 8 -12.56 12.78 1.41
CA THR A 8 -11.36 13.63 1.58
C THR A 8 -10.40 13.09 2.61
N THR A 9 -10.84 12.13 3.44
CA THR A 9 -9.97 11.38 4.36
C THR A 9 -9.33 10.24 3.58
N GLY A 10 -8.08 10.43 3.17
CA GLY A 10 -7.25 9.40 2.54
C GLY A 10 -6.51 8.55 3.57
N ILE A 11 -6.20 7.30 3.21
CA ILE A 11 -5.33 6.42 3.99
C ILE A 11 -3.94 6.45 3.34
N ARG A 12 -2.89 6.66 4.14
CA ARG A 12 -1.49 6.57 3.69
C ARG A 12 -1.01 5.15 3.92
N ILE A 13 -0.55 4.50 2.85
CA ILE A 13 -0.08 3.11 2.92
C ILE A 13 1.45 3.05 2.81
N ILE A 14 2.04 3.80 1.88
CA ILE A 14 3.49 3.83 1.59
C ILE A 14 3.89 5.26 1.22
N ASP A 15 3.65 6.22 2.11
CA ASP A 15 4.08 7.61 1.89
C ASP A 15 4.28 8.38 3.20
N ASN A 16 5.48 8.23 3.74
CA ASN A 16 6.05 9.07 4.78
C ASN A 16 7.10 10.06 4.19
N GLY A 17 6.97 10.39 2.90
CA GLY A 17 7.82 11.35 2.21
C GLY A 17 8.88 10.75 1.27
N TYR A 18 9.80 11.61 0.86
CA TYR A 18 10.83 11.29 -0.12
C TYR A 18 12.01 10.54 0.52
N GLY A 19 12.40 9.41 -0.06
CA GLY A 19 13.61 8.70 0.32
C GLY A 19 13.59 7.22 0.01
N SER A 20 14.48 6.47 0.65
CA SER A 20 14.72 5.06 0.38
C SER A 20 14.28 4.12 1.50
N ASP A 21 13.69 4.64 2.57
CA ASP A 21 13.17 3.81 3.65
C ASP A 21 11.91 3.02 3.21
N PRO A 22 11.52 1.95 3.94
CA PRO A 22 10.38 1.09 3.56
C PRO A 22 9.01 1.78 3.54
N ASP A 23 8.88 2.93 4.19
CA ASP A 23 7.66 3.75 4.23
C ASP A 23 7.77 5.02 3.35
N GLN A 24 8.86 5.17 2.60
CA GLN A 24 9.14 6.32 1.73
C GLN A 24 9.13 5.94 0.25
N LEU A 25 9.12 6.94 -0.63
CA LEU A 25 9.20 6.76 -2.09
C LEU A 25 10.20 7.75 -2.69
N GLN A 26 10.97 7.35 -3.69
CA GLN A 26 11.90 8.26 -4.38
C GLN A 26 11.39 8.69 -5.75
N PHE A 27 10.77 7.79 -6.53
CA PHE A 27 10.06 8.17 -7.76
C PHE A 27 9.01 7.11 -8.12
N LEU A 28 7.74 7.44 -7.87
CA LEU A 28 6.61 6.57 -8.16
C LEU A 28 6.14 6.78 -9.60
N GLU A 29 6.12 5.71 -10.40
CA GLU A 29 5.56 5.74 -11.76
C GLU A 29 4.38 4.78 -11.97
N GLY A 30 4.37 3.65 -11.28
CA GLY A 30 3.37 2.60 -11.50
C GLY A 30 2.59 2.25 -10.24
N LEU A 31 1.27 2.12 -10.38
CA LEU A 31 0.38 1.65 -9.32
C LEU A 31 -0.51 0.52 -9.83
N PHE A 32 -0.63 -0.53 -9.02
CA PHE A 32 -1.57 -1.62 -9.26
C PHE A 32 -2.23 -2.03 -7.95
N ILE A 33 -3.53 -2.26 -7.98
CA ILE A 33 -4.28 -2.80 -6.83
C ILE A 33 -4.73 -4.20 -7.21
N GLU A 34 -4.30 -5.19 -6.43
CA GLU A 34 -4.75 -6.56 -6.58
C GLU A 34 -6.21 -6.68 -6.13
N HIS A 35 -7.06 -7.13 -7.04
CA HIS A 35 -8.47 -7.37 -6.77
C HIS A 35 -8.63 -8.57 -5.81
N GLY A 36 -9.36 -8.38 -4.71
CA GLY A 36 -9.62 -9.41 -3.70
C GLY A 36 -8.81 -9.21 -2.41
N THR A 37 -7.48 -9.02 -2.53
CA THR A 37 -6.61 -8.78 -1.36
C THR A 37 -6.51 -7.30 -0.98
N GLN A 38 -6.85 -6.39 -1.89
CA GLN A 38 -6.67 -4.94 -1.75
C GLN A 38 -5.22 -4.56 -1.44
N ILE A 39 -4.26 -5.36 -1.92
CA ILE A 39 -2.84 -5.02 -1.84
C ILE A 39 -2.52 -4.00 -2.94
N LEU A 40 -1.96 -2.88 -2.53
CA LEU A 40 -1.37 -1.87 -3.40
C LEU A 40 0.08 -2.26 -3.70
N TYR A 41 0.44 -2.30 -4.97
CA TYR A 41 1.79 -2.43 -5.46
C TYR A 41 2.23 -1.11 -6.09
N VAL A 42 3.45 -0.68 -5.77
CA VAL A 42 4.02 0.60 -6.17
C VAL A 42 5.37 0.35 -6.83
N ALA A 43 5.53 0.78 -8.08
CA ALA A 43 6.83 0.81 -8.74
C ALA A 43 7.56 2.11 -8.36
N ASP A 44 8.54 1.99 -7.47
CA ASP A 44 9.39 3.09 -6.98
C ASP A 44 10.73 3.03 -7.72
N VAL A 45 10.73 3.57 -8.94
CA VAL A 45 11.73 3.27 -9.96
C VAL A 45 13.10 3.85 -9.62
N SER A 46 13.17 5.01 -8.96
CA SER A 46 14.45 5.59 -8.52
C SER A 46 15.12 4.81 -7.39
N ASN A 47 14.34 4.05 -6.61
CA ASN A 47 14.85 3.09 -5.65
C ASN A 47 15.05 1.68 -6.23
N ASN A 48 14.79 1.49 -7.54
CA ASN A 48 14.88 0.19 -8.23
C ASN A 48 14.10 -0.93 -7.54
N ARG A 49 12.90 -0.63 -7.01
CA ARG A 49 12.10 -1.60 -6.24
C ARG A 49 10.61 -1.55 -6.58
N VAL A 50 9.92 -2.61 -6.18
CA VAL A 50 8.46 -2.64 -6.06
C VAL A 50 8.11 -2.76 -4.58
N GLN A 51 7.37 -1.78 -4.05
CA GLN A 51 6.84 -1.84 -2.70
C GLN A 51 5.40 -2.34 -2.71
N ARG A 52 4.97 -2.94 -1.61
CA ARG A 52 3.57 -3.34 -1.45
C ARG A 52 3.06 -2.96 -0.07
N GLY A 53 1.78 -2.64 0.00
CA GLY A 53 1.11 -2.32 1.25
C GLY A 53 -0.37 -2.60 1.15
N SER A 54 -1.03 -2.70 2.30
CA SER A 54 -2.47 -2.92 2.37
C SER A 54 -3.05 -1.95 3.38
N PRO A 55 -4.22 -1.33 3.11
CA PRO A 55 -4.92 -0.56 4.13
C PRO A 55 -5.35 -1.42 5.33
N LEU A 56 -5.29 -2.75 5.20
CA LEU A 56 -5.57 -3.71 6.26
C LEU A 56 -4.28 -4.17 7.00
N ALA A 57 -3.10 -3.74 6.57
CA ALA A 57 -1.84 -4.14 7.20
C ALA A 57 -1.74 -3.64 8.65
N ASP A 58 -2.21 -2.43 8.95
CA ASP A 58 -2.24 -1.88 10.32
C ASP A 58 -3.24 -2.60 11.23
N SER A 59 -4.30 -3.19 10.64
CA SER A 59 -5.24 -4.05 11.36
C SER A 59 -4.66 -5.44 11.66
N CYS A 60 -3.50 -5.77 11.09
CA CYS A 60 -2.81 -7.04 11.24
C CYS A 60 -1.50 -6.90 12.05
N SER A 61 -1.49 -6.01 13.04
CA SER A 61 -0.42 -5.95 14.07
C SER A 61 -0.48 -7.10 15.09
N THR A 62 -1.30 -8.13 14.84
CA THR A 62 -1.20 -9.43 15.51
C THR A 62 -0.63 -10.44 14.52
N PRO A 63 0.43 -11.20 14.88
CA PRO A 63 0.95 -12.21 13.99
C PRO A 63 -0.07 -13.35 13.91
N CYS A 64 -0.87 -13.38 12.84
CA CYS A 64 -1.59 -14.58 12.44
C CYS A 64 -0.58 -15.58 11.88
N LEU A 65 0.17 -16.24 12.78
CA LEU A 65 0.80 -17.51 12.46
C LEU A 65 -0.32 -18.52 12.17
N GLN A 66 -0.47 -18.77 10.88
CA GLN A 66 -0.78 -20.02 10.22
C GLN A 66 -1.52 -21.08 11.05
N GLY A 67 -2.68 -21.47 10.55
CA GLY A 67 -3.26 -22.76 10.87
C GLY A 67 -2.24 -23.86 10.61
N SER A 68 -1.91 -24.60 11.68
CA SER A 68 -1.43 -25.96 11.57
C SER A 68 -2.64 -26.87 11.53
N THR A 69 -2.62 -27.80 10.58
CA THR A 69 -3.47 -28.99 10.48
C THR A 69 -3.56 -29.75 11.80
#